data_AF-A0A7H8R9L6-F1
#
_entry.id   AF-A0A7H8R9L6-F1
#
_cell.length_a   1.000
_cell.length_b   1.000
_cell.length_c   1.000
_cell.angle_alpha   90.00
_cell.angle_beta   90.00
_cell.angle_gamma   90.00
#
_symmetry.space_group_name_H-M   'P 1'
#
loop_
_entity.id
_entity.type
_entity.pdbx_description
1 polymer ?
#
loop_
_entity_poly.entity_id
_entity_poly.type
_entity_poly.pdbx_seq_one_letter_code
_entity_poly.pdbx_strand_id
1 'polypeptide(L)'
;MLASNVIIIGAGLAGVTLALCLKKQHGISYSIYKLRPSPDECRTHTSPNVLRVLQYVSVYDKIRTQVYNYEEVGMNNASGQQLATFLIGSEKLYHLYSIRVHRKIVQLKLPGEAEEQGIAIHYGMKLIDVNEDNVSGVELIFENGITVAADFVFVVGADGVHSRTRSAVSNTAHKYSGLLGVTSMSRRPTYTNERKGLRELASSGLEYL
;
A
#
# COMPACT_ATOMS: atom_id res chain seq x y z
N MET A 1 -32.81 -10.29 -0.05
CA MET A 1 -31.67 -9.80 0.74
C MET A 1 -31.16 -8.55 0.05
N LEU A 2 -31.09 -7.41 0.74
CA LEU A 2 -30.43 -6.22 0.21
C LEU A 2 -28.95 -6.59 0.02
N ALA A 3 -28.49 -6.67 -1.23
CA ALA A 3 -27.07 -6.84 -1.51
C ALA A 3 -26.37 -5.57 -1.01
N SER A 4 -25.44 -5.71 -0.08
CA SER A 4 -24.64 -4.56 0.37
C SER A 4 -23.73 -4.15 -0.78
N ASN A 5 -23.85 -2.91 -1.23
CA ASN A 5 -23.03 -2.37 -2.31
C ASN A 5 -21.94 -1.47 -1.73
N VAL A 6 -20.69 -1.70 -2.13
CA VAL A 6 -19.52 -0.97 -1.62
C VAL A 6 -18.81 -0.26 -2.77
N ILE A 7 -18.70 1.07 -2.70
CA ILE A 7 -17.92 1.85 -3.65
C ILE A 7 -16.56 2.18 -3.03
N ILE A 8 -15.49 1.73 -3.66
CA ILE A 8 -14.12 1.95 -3.21
C ILE A 8 -13.50 3.06 -4.06
N ILE A 9 -13.20 4.20 -3.43
CA ILE A 9 -12.52 5.32 -4.10
C ILE A 9 -11.03 5.19 -3.86
N GLY A 10 -10.30 4.72 -4.88
CA GLY A 10 -8.84 4.62 -4.89
C GLY A 10 -8.35 3.18 -5.04
N ALA A 11 -7.87 2.82 -6.24
CA ALA A 11 -7.16 1.56 -6.47
C ALA A 11 -5.66 1.64 -6.15
N GLY A 12 -5.35 2.04 -4.91
CA GLY A 12 -4.03 1.88 -4.28
C GLY A 12 -3.90 0.52 -3.57
N LEU A 13 -2.86 0.38 -2.74
CA LEU A 13 -2.67 -0.86 -1.94
C LEU A 13 -3.92 -1.21 -1.13
N ALA A 14 -4.44 -0.25 -0.36
CA ALA A 14 -5.58 -0.47 0.52
C ALA A 14 -6.86 -0.83 -0.25
N GLY A 15 -7.22 -0.06 -1.30
CA GLY A 15 -8.46 -0.28 -2.03
C GLY A 15 -8.47 -1.58 -2.83
N VAL A 16 -7.36 -1.94 -3.49
CA VAL A 16 -7.26 -3.22 -4.21
C VAL A 16 -7.28 -4.40 -3.24
N THR A 17 -6.58 -4.29 -2.11
CA THR A 17 -6.64 -5.32 -1.06
C THR A 17 -8.06 -5.47 -0.50
N LEU A 18 -8.79 -4.37 -0.27
CA LEU A 18 -10.17 -4.43 0.17
C LEU A 18 -11.07 -5.14 -0.85
N ALA A 19 -10.95 -4.81 -2.14
CA ALA A 19 -11.72 -5.49 -3.20
C ALA A 19 -11.45 -7.00 -3.24
N LEU A 20 -10.18 -7.42 -3.12
CA LEU A 20 -9.80 -8.83 -3.04
C LEU A 20 -10.37 -9.52 -1.79
N CYS A 21 -10.42 -8.83 -0.65
CA CYS A 21 -11.08 -9.35 0.55
C CYS A 21 -12.60 -9.47 0.37
N LEU A 22 -13.26 -8.47 -0.22
CA LEU A 22 -14.71 -8.49 -0.47
C LEU A 22 -15.09 -9.59 -1.49
N LYS A 23 -14.24 -9.88 -2.48
CA LYS A 23 -14.44 -11.00 -3.42
C LYS A 23 -14.64 -12.34 -2.72
N LYS A 24 -13.98 -12.55 -1.58
CA LYS A 24 -14.07 -13.78 -0.79
C LYS A 24 -15.35 -13.86 0.06
N GLN A 25 -16.11 -12.78 0.15
CA GLN A 25 -17.37 -12.72 0.88
C GLN A 25 -18.55 -12.89 -0.09
N HIS A 26 -19.54 -13.68 0.31
CA HIS A 26 -20.75 -13.87 -0.49
C HIS A 26 -21.73 -12.71 -0.24
N GLY A 27 -22.39 -12.24 -1.31
CA GLY A 27 -23.50 -11.27 -1.20
C GLY A 27 -23.10 -9.80 -1.09
N ILE A 28 -21.81 -9.46 -1.29
CA ILE A 28 -21.33 -8.08 -1.32
C ILE A 28 -20.92 -7.71 -2.74
N SER A 29 -21.61 -6.74 -3.33
CA SER A 29 -21.23 -6.13 -4.60
C SER A 29 -20.29 -4.97 -4.33
N TYR A 30 -19.32 -4.74 -5.22
CA TYR A 30 -18.42 -3.61 -5.08
C TYR A 30 -17.90 -3.12 -6.42
N SER A 31 -17.57 -1.83 -6.46
CA SER A 31 -16.90 -1.17 -7.59
C SER A 31 -15.69 -0.40 -7.07
N ILE A 32 -14.63 -0.34 -7.86
CA ILE A 32 -13.40 0.34 -7.48
C ILE A 32 -12.98 1.34 -8.55
N TYR A 33 -12.74 2.58 -8.10
CA TYR A 33 -12.42 3.71 -8.97
C TYR A 33 -10.98 4.15 -8.75
N LYS A 34 -10.29 4.51 -9.83
CA LYS A 34 -8.93 5.04 -9.80
C LYS A 34 -8.86 6.34 -10.57
N LEU A 35 -8.30 7.36 -9.91
CA LEU A 35 -8.19 8.69 -10.50
C LEU A 35 -7.33 8.72 -11.77
N ARG A 36 -6.31 7.87 -11.88
CA ARG A 36 -5.38 7.85 -13.01
C ARG A 36 -5.88 6.93 -14.11
N PRO A 37 -5.55 7.21 -15.39
CA PRO A 37 -6.00 6.39 -16.52
C PRO A 37 -5.27 5.04 -16.62
N SER A 38 -4.19 4.84 -15.85
CA SER A 38 -3.41 3.59 -15.87
C SER A 38 -2.81 3.24 -14.50
N PRO A 39 -2.30 2.00 -14.33
CA PRO A 39 -1.54 1.62 -13.15
C PRO A 39 -0.25 2.43 -12.97
N ASP A 40 -0.24 3.36 -12.02
CA ASP A 40 1.00 4.06 -11.64
C ASP A 40 1.88 3.31 -10.64
N GLU A 41 3.19 3.52 -10.77
CA GLU A 41 4.20 3.19 -9.76
C GLU A 41 4.18 4.25 -8.64
N CYS A 42 3.73 3.89 -7.44
CA CYS A 42 3.70 4.82 -6.29
C CYS A 42 4.77 4.42 -5.26
N ARG A 43 5.45 5.36 -4.59
CA ARG A 43 6.56 5.04 -3.66
C ARG A 43 6.11 5.03 -2.18
N THR A 44 6.23 3.90 -1.48
CA THR A 44 6.03 3.68 -0.02
C THR A 44 6.76 2.40 0.39
N HIS A 45 6.75 2.08 1.68
CA HIS A 45 7.34 0.90 2.29
C HIS A 45 6.23 0.01 2.85
N THR A 46 6.48 -1.31 2.93
CA THR A 46 5.57 -2.29 3.55
C THR A 46 6.26 -2.94 4.74
N SER A 47 5.53 -3.03 5.85
CA SER A 47 5.95 -3.68 7.09
C SER A 47 5.53 -5.16 7.16
N PRO A 48 6.12 -5.97 8.04
CA PRO A 48 5.88 -7.42 8.13
C PRO A 48 4.41 -7.81 8.38
N ASN A 49 3.64 -6.99 9.11
CA ASN A 49 2.21 -7.21 9.34
C ASN A 49 1.38 -7.26 8.05
N VAL A 50 1.87 -6.64 6.96
CA VAL A 50 1.20 -6.65 5.65
C VAL A 50 1.24 -8.05 5.01
N LEU A 51 2.20 -8.91 5.39
CA LEU A 51 2.37 -10.23 4.80
C LEU A 51 1.18 -11.15 4.99
N ARG A 52 0.59 -11.16 6.19
CA ARG A 52 -0.59 -11.98 6.49
C ARG A 52 -1.75 -11.61 5.58
N VAL A 53 -1.91 -10.31 5.31
CA VAL A 53 -2.95 -9.82 4.41
C VAL A 53 -2.63 -10.22 2.96
N LEU A 54 -1.37 -10.08 2.52
CA LEU A 54 -0.96 -10.50 1.17
C LEU A 54 -1.09 -12.01 0.95
N GLN A 55 -0.87 -12.82 1.98
CA GLN A 55 -1.17 -14.26 1.93
C GLN A 55 -2.67 -14.49 1.81
N TYR A 56 -3.46 -13.81 2.64
CA TYR A 56 -4.91 -13.91 2.60
C TYR A 56 -5.47 -13.52 1.22
N VAL A 57 -4.87 -12.56 0.51
CA VAL A 57 -5.32 -12.17 -0.85
C VAL A 57 -4.55 -12.84 -2.00
N SER A 58 -3.85 -13.96 -1.74
CA SER A 58 -3.14 -14.76 -2.75
C SER A 58 -1.97 -14.06 -3.48
N VAL A 59 -1.49 -12.94 -2.97
CA VAL A 59 -0.38 -12.16 -3.57
C VAL A 59 0.98 -12.59 -3.02
N TYR A 60 1.04 -13.08 -1.79
CA TYR A 60 2.31 -13.40 -1.13
C TYR A 60 3.17 -14.39 -1.93
N ASP A 61 2.58 -15.48 -2.43
CA ASP A 61 3.31 -16.51 -3.16
C ASP A 61 3.91 -15.98 -4.47
N LYS A 62 3.29 -14.97 -5.07
CA LYS A 62 3.76 -14.31 -6.29
C LYS A 62 4.96 -13.38 -6.05
N ILE A 63 5.17 -12.93 -4.80
CA ILE A 63 6.24 -11.98 -4.45
C ILE A 63 7.35 -12.59 -3.62
N ARG A 64 7.14 -13.72 -2.94
CA ARG A 64 8.07 -14.30 -1.95
C ARG A 64 9.49 -14.58 -2.46
N THR A 65 9.69 -14.74 -3.76
CA THR A 65 11.01 -14.95 -4.38
C THR A 65 11.77 -13.66 -4.67
N GLN A 66 11.09 -12.51 -4.58
CA GLN A 66 11.63 -11.18 -4.87
C GLN A 66 11.79 -10.33 -3.61
N VAL A 67 11.81 -10.98 -2.44
CA VAL A 67 11.93 -10.34 -1.13
C VAL A 67 13.26 -10.69 -0.46
N TYR A 68 13.68 -9.83 0.44
CA TYR A 68 14.76 -10.09 1.38
C TYR A 68 14.18 -10.41 2.76
N ASN A 69 14.39 -11.64 3.22
CA ASN A 69 13.95 -12.10 4.54
C ASN A 69 14.94 -11.67 5.62
N TYR A 70 14.41 -11.24 6.75
CA TYR A 70 15.15 -10.87 7.95
C TYR A 70 14.29 -11.08 9.18
N GLU A 71 14.91 -11.24 10.34
CA GLU A 71 14.20 -11.45 11.61
C GLU A 71 14.43 -10.29 12.59
N GLU A 72 15.55 -9.59 12.44
CA GLU A 72 16.01 -8.60 13.40
C GLU A 72 16.29 -7.24 12.76
N VAL A 73 16.03 -6.18 13.52
CA VAL A 73 16.46 -4.82 13.21
C VAL A 73 17.40 -4.33 14.31
N GLY A 74 18.59 -3.93 13.90
CA GLY A 74 19.53 -3.23 14.77
C GLY A 74 19.28 -1.73 14.80
N MET A 75 19.42 -1.14 15.98
CA MET A 75 19.45 0.30 16.19
C MET A 75 20.86 0.70 16.60
N ASN A 76 21.46 1.58 15.79
CA ASN A 76 22.82 2.06 16.00
C ASN A 76 22.81 3.55 16.26
N ASN A 77 23.73 4.03 17.10
CA ASN A 77 23.95 5.46 17.25
C ASN A 77 24.77 6.03 16.07
N ALA A 78 25.01 7.33 16.10
CA ALA A 78 25.78 8.02 15.05
C ALA A 78 27.24 7.52 14.93
N SER A 79 27.84 6.97 15.98
CA SER A 79 29.19 6.38 15.94
C SER A 79 29.22 4.96 15.35
N GLY A 80 28.06 4.35 15.12
CA GLY A 80 27.93 2.98 14.62
C GLY A 80 27.87 1.93 15.73
N GLN A 81 27.89 2.33 17.00
CA GLN A 81 27.72 1.42 18.12
C GLN A 81 26.27 0.91 18.15
N GLN A 82 26.13 -0.41 18.22
CA GLN A 82 24.84 -1.07 18.41
C GLN A 82 24.27 -0.70 19.78
N LEU A 83 23.07 -0.11 19.80
CA LEU A 83 22.34 0.23 21.00
C LEU A 83 21.32 -0.84 21.38
N ALA A 84 20.63 -1.41 20.38
CA ALA A 84 19.60 -2.42 20.60
C ALA A 84 19.38 -3.29 19.36
N THR A 85 18.81 -4.47 19.57
CA THR A 85 18.32 -5.36 18.51
C THR A 85 16.88 -5.73 18.82
N PHE A 86 16.01 -5.58 17.82
CA PHE A 86 14.59 -5.90 17.92
C PHE A 86 14.26 -7.09 17.04
N LEU A 87 13.64 -8.12 17.62
CA LEU A 87 13.03 -9.18 16.84
C LEU A 87 11.71 -8.65 16.24
N ILE A 88 11.62 -8.66 14.92
CA ILE A 88 10.47 -8.12 14.18
C ILE A 88 9.81 -9.15 13.26
N GLY A 89 10.45 -10.29 13.05
CA GLY A 89 9.89 -11.45 12.37
C GLY A 89 10.56 -12.72 12.89
N SER A 90 9.88 -13.85 12.80
CA SER A 90 10.44 -15.15 13.16
C SER A 90 9.53 -16.23 12.63
N GLU A 91 10.07 -17.13 11.82
CA GLU A 91 9.32 -18.31 11.39
C GLU A 91 8.90 -19.16 12.60
N LYS A 92 9.79 -19.30 13.57
CA LYS A 92 9.55 -20.11 14.77
C LYS A 92 8.46 -19.53 15.68
N LEU A 93 8.43 -18.21 15.87
CA LEU A 93 7.51 -17.57 16.83
C LEU A 93 6.24 -17.02 16.19
N TYR A 94 6.31 -16.54 14.94
CA TYR A 94 5.21 -15.84 14.27
C TYR A 94 4.73 -16.53 13.00
N HIS A 95 5.34 -17.67 12.64
CA HIS A 95 5.13 -18.42 11.41
C HIS A 95 5.41 -17.61 10.14
N LEU A 96 6.10 -16.46 10.28
CA LEU A 96 6.39 -15.51 9.22
C LEU A 96 7.70 -14.77 9.48
N TYR A 97 8.54 -14.69 8.45
CA TYR A 97 9.68 -13.79 8.41
C TYR A 97 9.24 -12.34 8.26
N SER A 98 10.10 -11.40 8.65
CA SER A 98 9.99 -10.04 8.13
C SER A 98 10.54 -10.00 6.71
N ILE A 99 9.85 -9.29 5.82
CA ILE A 99 10.30 -9.10 4.44
C ILE A 99 10.66 -7.65 4.17
N ARG A 100 11.69 -7.45 3.35
CA ARG A 100 11.93 -6.21 2.62
C ARG A 100 11.72 -6.52 1.15
N VAL A 101 10.81 -5.81 0.53
CA VAL A 101 10.49 -5.98 -0.89
C VAL A 101 10.46 -4.62 -1.56
N HIS A 102 10.92 -4.56 -2.80
CA HIS A 102 10.77 -3.35 -3.58
C HIS A 102 9.28 -3.09 -3.82
N ARG A 103 8.78 -1.93 -3.39
CA ARG A 103 7.34 -1.68 -3.33
C ARG A 103 6.63 -1.75 -4.68
N LYS A 104 7.32 -1.39 -5.77
CA LYS A 104 6.85 -1.58 -7.14
C LYS A 104 6.36 -3.01 -7.40
N ILE A 105 7.02 -4.02 -6.81
CA ILE A 105 6.64 -5.42 -6.99
C ILE A 105 5.23 -5.64 -6.43
N VAL A 106 4.98 -5.27 -5.17
CA VAL A 106 3.66 -5.42 -4.53
C VAL A 106 2.58 -4.63 -5.28
N GLN A 107 2.93 -3.43 -5.72
CA GLN A 107 2.00 -2.55 -6.43
C GLN A 107 1.62 -3.00 -7.83
N LEU A 108 2.50 -3.70 -8.52
CA LEU A 108 2.18 -4.27 -9.82
C LEU A 108 1.42 -5.59 -9.66
N LYS A 109 1.76 -6.38 -8.63
CA LYS A 109 1.13 -7.69 -8.40
C LYS A 109 -0.29 -7.60 -7.85
N LEU A 110 -0.62 -6.60 -7.04
CA LEU A 110 -1.97 -6.46 -6.48
C LEU A 110 -3.05 -6.16 -7.55
N PRO A 111 -2.91 -5.14 -8.42
CA PRO A 111 -3.87 -4.91 -9.50
C PRO A 111 -3.94 -6.09 -10.47
N GLY A 112 -2.80 -6.70 -10.81
CA GLY A 112 -2.77 -7.91 -11.63
C GLY A 112 -3.55 -9.07 -11.02
N GLU A 113 -3.41 -9.30 -9.70
CA GLU A 113 -4.22 -10.30 -8.98
C GLU A 113 -5.71 -9.98 -9.03
N ALA A 114 -6.08 -8.71 -8.84
CA ALA A 114 -7.48 -8.29 -8.92
C ALA A 114 -8.06 -8.53 -10.33
N GLU A 115 -7.33 -8.17 -11.37
CA GLU A 115 -7.70 -8.40 -12.76
C GLU A 115 -7.82 -9.90 -13.09
N GLU A 116 -6.87 -10.73 -12.65
CA GLU A 116 -6.91 -12.20 -12.80
C GLU A 116 -8.15 -12.81 -12.11
N GLN A 117 -8.60 -12.25 -10.99
CA GLN A 117 -9.81 -12.67 -10.28
C GLN A 117 -11.11 -12.04 -10.83
N GLY A 118 -11.02 -11.31 -11.95
CA GLY A 118 -12.14 -10.68 -12.63
C GLY A 118 -12.70 -9.46 -11.89
N ILE A 119 -11.89 -8.79 -11.07
CA ILE A 119 -12.25 -7.54 -10.40
C ILE A 119 -11.97 -6.39 -11.37
N ALA A 120 -13.02 -5.70 -11.81
CA ALA A 120 -12.89 -4.55 -12.70
C ALA A 120 -12.45 -3.31 -11.91
N ILE A 121 -11.40 -2.62 -12.40
CA ILE A 121 -10.97 -1.31 -11.90
C ILE A 121 -11.35 -0.24 -12.92
N HIS A 122 -12.14 0.75 -12.49
CA HIS A 122 -12.55 1.87 -13.32
C HIS A 122 -11.50 2.99 -13.26
N TYR A 123 -10.65 3.08 -14.29
CA TYR A 123 -9.58 4.07 -14.40
C TYR A 123 -10.07 5.42 -14.94
N GLY A 124 -9.29 6.48 -14.71
CA GLY A 124 -9.63 7.85 -15.16
C GLY A 124 -10.77 8.50 -14.36
N MET A 125 -11.06 7.97 -13.18
CA MET A 125 -12.21 8.32 -12.35
C MET A 125 -11.74 9.14 -11.14
N LYS A 126 -11.39 10.40 -11.40
CA LYS A 126 -10.95 11.34 -10.36
C LYS A 126 -12.18 11.95 -9.67
N LEU A 127 -12.43 11.53 -8.44
CA LEU A 127 -13.50 12.06 -7.60
C LEU A 127 -13.23 13.53 -7.28
N ILE A 128 -14.22 14.40 -7.51
CA ILE A 128 -14.16 15.82 -7.16
C ILE A 128 -15.09 16.16 -6.01
N ASP A 129 -16.22 15.47 -5.89
CA ASP A 129 -17.21 15.73 -4.84
C ASP A 129 -17.98 14.49 -4.38
N VAL A 130 -18.52 14.56 -3.17
CA VAL A 130 -19.37 13.52 -2.56
C VAL A 130 -20.58 14.21 -1.96
N ASN A 131 -21.75 13.94 -2.51
CA ASN A 131 -23.03 14.43 -1.99
C ASN A 131 -23.76 13.28 -1.30
N GLU A 132 -24.08 13.46 -0.02
CA GLU A 132 -24.88 12.52 0.75
C GLU A 132 -26.24 13.17 1.06
N ASP A 133 -27.33 12.52 0.65
CA ASP A 133 -28.67 12.85 1.12
C ASP A 133 -29.16 11.70 2.01
N ASN A 134 -29.61 12.04 3.22
CA ASN A 134 -30.17 11.12 4.21
C ASN A 134 -31.39 10.33 3.68
N VAL A 135 -31.93 10.70 2.51
CA VAL A 135 -33.11 10.07 1.90
C VAL A 135 -32.78 9.20 0.67
N SER A 136 -31.73 9.52 -0.11
CA SER A 136 -31.49 8.93 -1.45
C SER A 136 -30.07 8.36 -1.68
N GLY A 137 -29.31 8.14 -0.61
CA GLY A 137 -27.99 7.51 -0.70
C GLY A 137 -26.87 8.49 -1.06
N VAL A 138 -25.83 7.98 -1.73
CA VAL A 138 -24.60 8.74 -2.00
C VAL A 138 -24.44 8.97 -3.50
N GLU A 139 -24.14 10.21 -3.87
CA GLU A 139 -23.77 10.63 -5.21
C GLU A 139 -22.29 11.02 -5.24
N LEU A 140 -21.56 10.42 -6.20
CA LEU A 140 -20.14 10.64 -6.42
C LEU A 140 -19.94 11.35 -7.75
N ILE A 141 -19.31 12.51 -7.72
CA ILE A 141 -19.08 13.34 -8.90
C ILE A 141 -17.61 13.23 -9.31
N PHE A 142 -17.36 12.86 -10.56
CA PHE A 142 -16.03 12.71 -11.12
C PHE A 142 -15.68 13.86 -12.07
N GLU A 143 -14.39 14.20 -12.18
CA GLU A 143 -13.87 15.33 -12.99
C GLU A 143 -14.25 15.22 -14.48
N ASN A 144 -14.44 14.01 -14.99
CA ASN A 144 -14.86 13.76 -16.36
C ASN A 144 -16.36 13.97 -16.62
N GLY A 145 -17.10 14.50 -15.64
CA GLY A 145 -18.55 14.73 -15.71
C GLY A 145 -19.39 13.47 -15.48
N ILE A 146 -18.76 12.32 -15.21
CA ILE A 146 -19.49 11.12 -14.82
C ILE A 146 -19.96 11.28 -13.37
N THR A 147 -21.19 10.87 -13.12
CA THR A 147 -21.78 10.79 -11.78
C THR A 147 -22.16 9.34 -11.50
N VAL A 148 -21.86 8.87 -10.29
CA VAL A 148 -22.27 7.55 -9.79
C VAL A 148 -23.14 7.76 -8.57
N ALA A 149 -24.43 7.49 -8.69
CA ALA A 149 -25.40 7.51 -7.60
C ALA A 149 -25.77 6.08 -7.21
N ALA A 150 -25.89 5.81 -5.90
CA ALA A 150 -26.38 4.53 -5.41
C ALA A 150 -27.13 4.68 -4.08
N ASP A 151 -28.32 4.08 -4.02
CA ASP A 151 -29.11 3.94 -2.80
C ASP A 151 -28.49 2.88 -1.87
N PHE A 152 -28.50 3.11 -0.57
CA PHE A 152 -28.02 2.16 0.45
C PHE A 152 -26.61 1.61 0.19
N VAL A 153 -25.67 2.51 -0.15
CA VAL A 153 -24.28 2.18 -0.52
C VAL A 153 -23.30 2.60 0.58
N PHE A 154 -22.24 1.82 0.77
CA PHE A 154 -21.10 2.23 1.59
C PHE A 154 -19.97 2.76 0.70
N VAL A 155 -19.54 4.01 0.94
CA VAL A 155 -18.37 4.57 0.25
C VAL A 155 -17.14 4.42 1.13
N VAL A 156 -16.11 3.76 0.60
CA VAL A 156 -14.81 3.60 1.27
C VAL A 156 -13.77 4.49 0.61
N GLY A 157 -13.33 5.50 1.33
CA GLY A 157 -12.22 6.38 0.95
C GLY A 157 -10.86 5.71 1.08
N ALA A 158 -10.30 5.24 -0.03
CA ALA A 158 -8.96 4.65 -0.14
C ALA A 158 -8.04 5.47 -1.08
N ASP A 159 -8.31 6.76 -1.21
CA ASP A 159 -7.72 7.73 -2.16
C ASP A 159 -6.48 8.45 -1.64
N GLY A 160 -5.92 7.98 -0.52
CA GLY A 160 -4.58 8.33 -0.05
C GLY A 160 -4.46 9.68 0.65
N VAL A 161 -3.24 10.25 0.67
CA VAL A 161 -2.96 11.45 1.47
C VAL A 161 -3.78 12.66 1.01
N HIS A 162 -3.98 12.83 -0.29
CA HIS A 162 -4.79 13.92 -0.88
C HIS A 162 -6.28 13.56 -1.02
N SER A 163 -6.78 12.69 -0.15
CA SER A 163 -8.15 12.19 -0.16
C SER A 163 -9.20 13.29 -0.31
N ARG A 164 -10.08 13.14 -1.30
CA ARG A 164 -11.28 13.96 -1.46
C ARG A 164 -12.41 13.41 -0.60
N THR A 165 -12.53 12.08 -0.48
CA THR A 165 -13.52 11.44 0.39
C THR A 165 -13.41 11.87 1.84
N ARG A 166 -12.19 12.14 2.35
CA ARG A 166 -11.97 12.67 3.71
C ARG A 166 -12.71 13.98 3.97
N SER A 167 -12.87 14.84 2.96
CA SER A 167 -13.52 16.15 3.12
C SER A 167 -15.00 16.03 3.46
N ALA A 168 -15.65 14.93 3.05
CA ALA A 168 -17.05 14.65 3.37
C ALA A 168 -17.25 14.26 4.85
N VAL A 169 -16.21 13.74 5.52
CA VAL A 169 -16.30 13.25 6.90
C VAL A 169 -15.53 14.09 7.92
N SER A 170 -14.55 14.89 7.47
CA SER A 170 -13.69 15.67 8.35
C SER A 170 -13.02 16.85 7.65
N ASN A 171 -12.97 17.99 8.35
CA ASN A 171 -12.24 19.19 7.92
C ASN A 171 -10.76 19.20 8.38
N THR A 172 -10.21 18.04 8.73
CA THR A 172 -8.83 17.96 9.24
C THR A 172 -7.80 18.27 8.15
N ALA A 173 -6.97 19.28 8.40
CA ALA A 173 -5.87 19.66 7.53
C ALA A 173 -4.57 18.91 7.89
N HIS A 174 -3.71 18.71 6.90
CA HIS A 174 -2.36 18.19 7.13
C HIS A 174 -1.52 19.21 7.89
N LYS A 175 -0.81 18.75 8.93
CA LYS A 175 0.22 19.53 9.62
C LYS A 175 1.59 18.93 9.32
N TYR A 176 2.49 19.75 8.82
CA TYR A 176 3.87 19.34 8.63
C TYR A 176 4.54 19.15 10.00
N SER A 177 5.23 18.02 10.19
CA SER A 177 5.86 17.68 11.46
C SER A 177 7.21 18.36 11.69
N GLY A 178 7.73 19.12 10.71
CA GLY A 178 9.10 19.65 10.75
C GLY A 178 10.16 18.63 10.31
N LEU A 179 9.77 17.41 9.92
CA LEU A 179 10.69 16.34 9.56
C LEU A 179 10.58 15.97 8.08
N LEU A 180 11.72 15.70 7.46
CA LEU A 180 11.82 15.17 6.09
C LEU A 180 12.58 13.85 6.12
N GLY A 181 11.97 12.81 5.55
CA GLY A 181 12.66 11.54 5.30
C GLY A 181 13.26 11.55 3.90
N VAL A 182 14.57 11.35 3.80
CA VAL A 182 15.25 11.12 2.52
C VAL A 182 15.46 9.62 2.36
N THR A 183 14.96 9.07 1.26
CA THR A 183 15.16 7.66 0.91
C THR A 183 15.80 7.56 -0.46
N SER A 184 16.70 6.60 -0.62
CA SER A 184 17.33 6.28 -1.90
C SER A 184 17.53 4.76 -1.99
N MET A 185 17.83 4.29 -3.18
CA MET A 185 18.20 2.91 -3.42
C MET A 185 19.58 2.90 -4.04
N SER A 186 20.48 2.12 -3.46
CA SER A 186 21.79 1.83 -4.04
C SER A 186 21.86 0.35 -4.39
N ARG A 187 22.67 0.01 -5.39
CA ARG A 187 23.03 -1.40 -5.59
C ARG A 187 23.70 -1.88 -4.32
N ARG A 188 23.27 -3.06 -3.83
CA ARG A 188 23.96 -3.70 -2.72
C ARG A 188 25.39 -3.99 -3.20
N PRO A 189 26.43 -3.47 -2.54
CA PRO A 189 27.78 -3.82 -2.92
C PRO A 189 27.96 -5.32 -2.64
N THR A 190 28.57 -6.04 -3.59
CA THR A 190 28.97 -7.43 -3.42
C THR A 190 30.10 -7.50 -2.38
N TYR A 191 29.75 -7.66 -1.11
CA TYR A 191 30.72 -7.98 -0.07
C TYR A 191 30.86 -9.49 0.06
N THR A 192 32.10 -9.96 0.04
CA THR A 192 32.51 -11.25 0.62
C THR A 192 32.33 -11.16 2.14
N ASN A 193 31.17 -11.60 2.64
CA ASN A 193 30.83 -12.00 4.02
C ASN A 193 31.22 -11.15 5.24
N GLU A 194 31.93 -10.03 5.14
CA GLU A 194 32.21 -9.17 6.29
C GLU A 194 31.21 -8.01 6.35
N ARG A 195 30.42 -7.95 7.44
CA ARG A 195 29.52 -6.83 7.74
C ARG A 195 30.36 -5.59 8.09
N LYS A 196 30.94 -4.93 7.09
CA LYS A 196 31.58 -3.62 7.26
C LYS A 196 30.55 -2.51 7.29
N GLY A 197 30.65 -1.64 8.28
CA GLY A 197 29.68 -0.55 8.52
C GLY A 197 29.80 0.55 7.46
N LEU A 198 28.72 1.32 7.24
CA LEU A 198 28.69 2.42 6.25
C LEU A 198 29.84 3.45 6.38
N ARG A 199 30.42 3.61 7.58
CA ARG A 199 31.59 4.48 7.80
C ARG A 199 32.87 3.95 7.16
N GLU A 200 33.09 2.63 7.16
CA GLU A 200 34.27 2.02 6.55
C GLU A 200 34.25 2.13 5.02
N LEU A 201 33.05 2.27 4.45
CA LEU A 201 32.84 2.46 3.01
C LEU A 201 33.09 3.89 2.54
N ALA A 202 32.78 4.88 3.39
CA ALA A 202 33.10 6.28 3.10
C ALA A 202 34.62 6.54 3.16
N SER A 203 35.35 5.77 3.96
CA SER A 203 36.82 5.87 4.05
C SER A 203 37.58 5.05 3.02
N SER A 204 36.95 4.10 2.31
CA SER A 204 37.66 3.17 1.42
C SER A 204 37.81 3.67 -0.03
N GLY A 205 37.49 4.93 -0.32
CA GLY A 205 37.87 5.58 -1.59
C GLY A 205 37.39 4.86 -2.87
N LEU A 206 36.25 4.18 -2.83
CA LEU A 206 35.70 3.51 -4.02
C LEU A 206 34.97 4.55 -4.88
N GLU A 207 35.58 4.85 -6.03
CA GLU A 207 34.95 5.65 -7.09
C GLU A 207 33.66 4.98 -7.56
N TYR A 208 32.56 5.72 -7.48
CA TYR A 208 31.27 5.30 -8.02
C TYR A 208 31.27 5.58 -9.53
N LEU A 209 31.30 4.52 -10.35
CA LEU A 209 30.88 4.54 -11.75
C LEU A 209 29.39 4.16 -11.87
#